data_AF-A0A936QC50-F1
#
_entry.id   AF-A0A936QC50-F1
#
_cell.length_a   1.000
_cell.length_b   1.000
_cell.length_c   1.000
_cell.angle_alpha   90.00
_cell.angle_beta   90.00
_cell.angle_gamma   90.00
#
_symmetry.space_group_name_H-M   'P 1'
#
loop_
_entity.id
_entity.type
_entity.pdbx_description
1 polymer ?
#
loop_
_entity_poly.entity_id
_entity_poly.type
_entity_poly.pdbx_seq_one_letter_code
_entity_poly.pdbx_strand_id
1 'polypeptide(L)'
;MPIDQTSAEKIVAAINKASALCNESLHIVKTNEGLGHVQVYGRLVGNFLGHSYTNILAPIWKALPSIEPPEMKEPYVEPEATLTAESTAALSAFVTEARAALNTVKNLLPTEEATQFLNFGGLPEVEQAVADIEEFLAKPRFRDADTQS
;
A
#
# COMPACT_ATOMS: atom_id res chain seq x y z
N MET A 1 13.34 -28.99 -11.62
CA MET A 1 12.05 -29.37 -12.23
C MET A 1 12.28 -29.55 -13.71
N PRO A 2 12.16 -30.76 -14.29
CA PRO A 2 12.25 -30.92 -15.73
C PRO A 2 10.94 -30.42 -16.35
N ILE A 3 10.92 -29.18 -16.80
CA ILE A 3 9.84 -28.57 -17.58
C ILE A 3 10.39 -28.30 -18.98
N ASP A 4 9.64 -28.65 -20.02
CA ASP A 4 10.01 -28.31 -21.39
C ASP A 4 9.73 -26.83 -21.68
N GLN A 5 10.40 -26.30 -22.70
CA GLN A 5 10.32 -24.89 -23.02
C GLN A 5 8.89 -24.42 -23.36
N THR A 6 8.12 -25.24 -24.08
CA THR A 6 6.74 -24.86 -24.47
C THR A 6 5.84 -24.74 -23.24
N SER A 7 5.96 -25.65 -22.29
CA SER A 7 5.22 -25.59 -21.04
C SER A 7 5.65 -24.40 -20.17
N ALA A 8 6.95 -24.10 -20.11
CA ALA A 8 7.47 -22.97 -19.37
C ALA A 8 6.96 -21.62 -19.92
N GLU A 9 6.99 -21.44 -21.23
CA GLU A 9 6.49 -20.22 -21.90
C GLU A 9 4.99 -20.00 -21.61
N LYS A 10 4.19 -21.08 -21.63
CA LYS A 10 2.75 -20.99 -21.30
C LYS A 10 2.51 -20.54 -19.85
N ILE A 11 3.29 -21.05 -18.90
CA ILE A 11 3.17 -20.67 -17.48
C ILE A 11 3.57 -19.20 -17.30
N VAL A 12 4.71 -18.79 -17.86
CA VAL A 12 5.18 -17.40 -17.80
C VAL A 12 4.14 -16.45 -18.40
N ALA A 13 3.60 -16.78 -19.58
CA ALA A 13 2.57 -15.98 -20.22
C ALA A 13 1.28 -15.87 -19.38
N ALA A 14 0.85 -16.96 -18.75
CA ALA A 14 -0.35 -16.97 -17.90
C ALA A 14 -0.18 -16.11 -16.65
N ILE A 15 0.97 -16.21 -15.96
CA ILE A 15 1.27 -15.42 -14.77
C ILE A 15 1.44 -13.94 -15.13
N ASN A 16 2.09 -13.63 -16.25
CA ASN A 16 2.22 -12.25 -16.74
C ASN A 16 0.85 -11.65 -17.08
N LYS A 17 -0.05 -12.43 -17.70
CA LYS A 17 -1.42 -12.01 -17.96
C LYS A 17 -2.19 -11.73 -16.67
N ALA A 18 -2.06 -12.60 -15.66
CA ALA A 18 -2.67 -12.36 -14.34
C ALA A 18 -2.11 -11.10 -13.66
N SER A 19 -0.79 -10.88 -13.77
CA SER A 19 -0.10 -9.71 -13.22
C SER A 19 -0.55 -8.42 -13.90
N ALA A 20 -0.73 -8.42 -15.22
CA ALA A 20 -1.21 -7.27 -15.98
C ALA A 20 -2.64 -6.85 -15.57
N LEU A 21 -3.50 -7.81 -15.23
CA LEU A 21 -4.86 -7.53 -14.77
C LEU A 21 -4.90 -6.87 -13.38
N CYS A 22 -3.84 -6.97 -12.58
CA CYS A 22 -3.82 -6.46 -11.21
C CYS A 22 -4.07 -4.94 -11.15
N ASN A 23 -3.55 -4.18 -12.10
CA ASN A 23 -3.75 -2.72 -12.15
C ASN A 23 -5.21 -2.36 -12.46
N GLU A 24 -5.84 -3.08 -13.40
CA GLU A 24 -7.23 -2.88 -13.77
C GLU A 24 -8.17 -3.24 -12.63
N SER A 25 -7.96 -4.39 -12.00
CA SER A 25 -8.77 -4.82 -10.86
C SER A 25 -8.55 -3.93 -9.62
N LEU A 26 -7.35 -3.43 -9.39
CA LEU A 26 -7.10 -2.45 -8.31
C LEU A 26 -7.87 -1.15 -8.54
N HIS A 27 -7.91 -0.66 -9.79
CA HIS A 27 -8.68 0.53 -10.12
C HIS A 27 -10.17 0.35 -9.82
N ILE A 28 -10.75 -0.79 -10.22
CA ILE A 28 -12.16 -1.11 -9.96
C ILE A 28 -12.43 -1.17 -8.45
N VAL A 29 -11.59 -1.85 -7.67
CA VAL A 29 -11.74 -1.94 -6.21
C VAL A 29 -11.64 -0.55 -5.56
N LYS A 30 -10.67 0.28 -5.94
CA LYS A 30 -10.52 1.64 -5.41
C LYS A 30 -11.73 2.54 -5.65
N THR A 31 -12.41 2.36 -6.79
CA THR A 31 -13.56 3.18 -7.18
C THR A 31 -14.85 2.80 -6.43
N ASN A 32 -15.01 1.52 -6.10
CA ASN A 32 -16.29 1.00 -5.59
C ASN A 32 -16.26 0.63 -4.11
N GLU A 33 -15.09 0.38 -3.55
CA GLU A 33 -14.95 -0.20 -2.21
C GLU A 33 -14.30 0.76 -1.22
N GLY A 34 -14.68 0.62 0.05
CA GLY A 34 -14.06 1.36 1.16
C GLY A 34 -12.60 0.97 1.42
N LEU A 35 -11.88 1.84 2.14
CA LEU A 35 -10.44 1.71 2.43
C LEU A 35 -10.04 0.32 2.98
N GLY A 36 -10.83 -0.24 3.90
CA GLY A 36 -10.53 -1.55 4.50
C GLY A 36 -10.51 -2.70 3.47
N HIS A 37 -11.43 -2.69 2.50
CA HIS A 37 -11.46 -3.68 1.43
C HIS A 37 -10.28 -3.50 0.46
N VAL A 38 -9.92 -2.25 0.14
CA VAL A 38 -8.77 -1.94 -0.70
C VAL A 38 -7.47 -2.46 -0.08
N GLN A 39 -7.29 -2.30 1.24
CA GLN A 39 -6.12 -2.83 1.96
C GLN A 39 -6.05 -4.36 1.92
N VAL A 40 -7.17 -5.04 2.19
CA VAL A 40 -7.24 -6.51 2.12
C VAL A 40 -6.91 -6.99 0.71
N TYR A 41 -7.49 -6.37 -0.31
CA TYR A 41 -7.25 -6.69 -1.71
C TYR A 41 -5.77 -6.53 -2.08
N GLY A 42 -5.17 -5.37 -1.74
CA GLY A 42 -3.75 -5.11 -1.99
C GLY A 42 -2.83 -6.17 -1.38
N ARG A 43 -3.11 -6.60 -0.14
CA ARG A 43 -2.38 -7.68 0.52
C ARG A 43 -2.51 -9.02 -0.21
N LEU A 44 -3.72 -9.41 -0.60
CA LEU A 44 -3.97 -10.68 -1.27
C LEU A 44 -3.27 -10.76 -2.64
N VAL A 45 -3.37 -9.70 -3.44
CA VAL A 45 -2.71 -9.63 -4.73
C VAL A 45 -1.19 -9.54 -4.59
N GLY A 46 -0.69 -8.73 -3.66
CA GLY A 46 0.74 -8.65 -3.35
C GLY A 46 1.33 -10.02 -3.00
N ASN A 47 0.63 -10.80 -2.16
CA ASN A 47 1.03 -12.16 -1.83
C ASN A 47 1.08 -13.07 -3.06
N PHE A 48 0.05 -13.05 -3.90
CA PHE A 48 0.02 -13.84 -5.13
C PHE A 48 1.21 -13.50 -6.04
N LEU A 49 1.47 -12.21 -6.28
CA LEU A 49 2.56 -11.77 -7.14
C LEU A 49 3.92 -12.17 -6.58
N GLY A 50 4.17 -11.90 -5.28
CA GLY A 50 5.42 -12.24 -4.62
C GLY A 50 5.70 -13.75 -4.60
N HIS A 51 4.68 -14.56 -4.30
CA HIS A 51 4.82 -16.02 -4.32
C HIS A 51 4.95 -16.59 -5.73
N SER A 52 4.23 -16.05 -6.72
CA SER A 52 4.36 -16.49 -8.12
C SER A 52 5.74 -16.20 -8.68
N TYR A 53 6.30 -15.01 -8.38
CA TYR A 53 7.67 -14.68 -8.73
C TYR A 53 8.66 -15.65 -8.09
N THR A 54 8.63 -15.77 -6.76
CA THR A 54 9.65 -16.49 -5.98
C THR A 54 9.61 -17.99 -6.23
N ASN A 55 8.42 -18.58 -6.31
CA ASN A 55 8.25 -20.03 -6.33
C ASN A 55 8.05 -20.62 -7.74
N ILE A 56 7.72 -19.81 -8.74
CA ILE A 56 7.41 -20.28 -10.09
C ILE A 56 8.30 -19.62 -11.12
N LEU A 57 8.23 -18.30 -11.26
CA LEU A 57 8.93 -17.58 -12.33
C LEU A 57 10.45 -17.64 -12.18
N ALA A 58 10.99 -17.29 -11.00
CA ALA A 58 12.43 -17.27 -10.77
C ALA A 58 13.10 -18.65 -10.99
N PRO A 59 12.54 -19.78 -10.50
CA PRO A 59 13.05 -21.11 -10.85
C PRO A 59 13.00 -21.43 -12.34
N ILE A 60 11.93 -21.03 -13.04
CA ILE A 60 11.78 -21.26 -14.48
C ILE A 60 12.84 -20.47 -15.25
N TRP A 61 13.01 -19.18 -14.98
CA TRP A 61 14.00 -18.33 -15.65
C TRP A 61 15.44 -18.77 -15.35
N LYS A 62 15.70 -19.26 -14.14
CA LYS A 62 17.00 -19.87 -13.82
C LYS A 62 17.30 -21.10 -14.68
N ALA A 63 16.28 -21.92 -14.97
CA ALA A 63 16.43 -23.12 -15.81
C ALA A 63 16.42 -22.80 -17.32
N LEU A 64 15.69 -21.77 -17.72
CA LEU A 64 15.49 -21.33 -19.11
C LEU A 64 15.68 -19.80 -19.21
N PRO A 65 16.92 -19.28 -19.20
CA PRO A 65 17.17 -17.83 -19.17
C PRO A 65 16.69 -17.08 -20.42
N SER A 66 16.48 -17.78 -21.53
CA SER A 66 16.02 -17.20 -22.80
C SER A 66 14.58 -16.68 -22.75
N ILE A 67 13.77 -17.10 -21.77
CA ILE A 67 12.36 -16.70 -21.64
C ILE A 67 12.14 -15.70 -20.50
N GLU A 68 13.21 -15.25 -19.84
CA GLU A 68 13.17 -14.17 -18.85
C GLU A 68 12.97 -12.82 -19.55
N PRO A 69 11.92 -12.04 -19.19
CA PRO A 69 11.69 -10.72 -19.76
C PRO A 69 12.87 -9.77 -19.49
N PRO A 70 13.28 -8.92 -20.45
CA PRO A 70 14.36 -7.95 -20.26
C PRO A 70 14.16 -7.04 -19.04
N GLU A 71 12.92 -6.59 -18.80
CA GLU A 71 12.56 -5.71 -17.68
C GLU A 71 12.81 -6.33 -16.30
N MET A 72 12.87 -7.66 -16.18
CA MET A 72 13.16 -8.34 -14.91
C MET A 72 14.66 -8.43 -14.61
N LYS A 73 15.51 -8.04 -15.56
CA LYS A 73 16.98 -7.98 -15.41
C LYS A 73 17.45 -6.62 -14.91
N GLU A 74 16.61 -5.60 -15.04
CA GLU A 74 16.91 -4.26 -14.56
C GLU A 74 16.80 -4.21 -13.03
N PRO A 75 17.66 -3.45 -12.34
CA PRO A 75 17.51 -3.22 -10.91
C PRO A 75 16.13 -2.61 -10.61
N TYR A 76 15.48 -3.08 -9.56
CA TYR A 76 14.26 -2.45 -9.08
C TYR A 76 14.55 -1.00 -8.66
N VAL A 77 13.82 -0.06 -9.27
CA VAL A 77 13.83 1.35 -8.87
C VAL A 77 12.56 1.59 -8.05
N GLU A 78 12.74 1.94 -6.78
CA GLU A 78 11.62 2.33 -5.93
C GLU A 78 11.00 3.62 -6.48
N PRO A 79 9.67 3.66 -6.70
CA PRO A 79 9.02 4.84 -7.20
C PRO A 79 9.16 5.99 -6.21
N GLU A 80 9.35 7.20 -6.73
CA GLU A 80 9.42 8.40 -5.90
C GLU A 80 8.11 8.59 -5.14
N ALA A 81 8.21 8.72 -3.82
CA ALA A 81 7.06 8.93 -2.97
C ALA A 81 6.52 10.35 -3.12
N THR A 82 5.67 10.55 -4.14
CA THR A 82 5.05 11.83 -4.45
C THR A 82 3.53 11.73 -4.43
N LEU A 83 2.88 12.78 -3.96
CA LEU A 83 1.44 12.97 -4.03
C LEU A 83 1.11 13.88 -5.21
N THR A 84 -0.01 13.61 -5.88
CA THR A 84 -0.54 14.56 -6.86
C THR A 84 -1.06 15.80 -6.14
N ALA A 85 -1.16 16.93 -6.84
CA ALA A 85 -1.74 18.15 -6.28
C ALA A 85 -3.17 17.93 -5.75
N GLU A 86 -3.95 17.09 -6.43
CA GLU A 86 -5.30 16.70 -6.02
C GLU A 86 -5.29 15.89 -4.72
N SER A 87 -4.42 14.89 -4.60
CA SER A 87 -4.26 14.10 -3.37
C SER A 87 -3.79 14.98 -2.20
N THR A 88 -2.84 15.88 -2.43
CA THR A 88 -2.36 16.83 -1.42
C THR A 88 -3.49 17.75 -0.95
N ALA A 89 -4.28 18.29 -1.87
CA ALA A 89 -5.42 19.16 -1.53
C ALA A 89 -6.49 18.41 -0.72
N ALA A 90 -6.84 17.19 -1.13
CA ALA A 90 -7.82 16.36 -0.42
C ALA A 90 -7.38 16.02 1.01
N LEU A 91 -6.12 15.59 1.18
CA LEU A 91 -5.56 15.29 2.50
C LEU A 91 -5.44 16.54 3.38
N SER A 92 -5.07 17.68 2.80
CA SER A 92 -4.99 18.96 3.55
C SER A 92 -6.37 19.40 4.05
N ALA A 93 -7.42 19.24 3.22
CA ALA A 93 -8.79 19.52 3.63
C ALA A 93 -9.24 18.59 4.77
N PHE A 94 -8.93 17.29 4.68
CA PHE A 94 -9.21 16.34 5.74
C PHE A 94 -8.54 16.74 7.07
N VAL A 95 -7.24 17.06 7.05
CA VAL A 95 -6.49 17.49 8.25
C VAL A 95 -7.08 18.76 8.86
N THR A 96 -7.50 19.71 8.02
CA THR A 96 -8.13 20.96 8.47
C THR A 96 -9.40 20.68 9.28
N GLU A 97 -10.30 19.85 8.74
CA GLU A 97 -11.53 19.45 9.43
C GLU A 97 -11.25 18.62 10.69
N ALA A 98 -10.30 17.68 10.62
CA ALA A 98 -9.90 16.86 11.77
C ALA A 98 -9.37 17.72 12.93
N ARG A 99 -8.55 18.75 12.64
CA ARG A 99 -8.08 19.72 13.65
C ARG A 99 -9.22 20.54 14.23
N ALA A 100 -10.16 20.99 13.42
CA ALA A 100 -11.32 21.75 13.90
C ALA A 100 -12.18 20.92 14.86
N ALA A 101 -12.41 19.65 14.52
CA ALA A 101 -13.12 18.69 15.38
C ALA A 101 -12.36 18.46 16.70
N LEU A 102 -11.05 18.20 16.63
CA LEU A 102 -10.19 18.01 17.79
C LEU A 102 -10.23 19.21 18.75
N ASN A 103 -10.11 20.43 18.21
CA ASN A 103 -10.20 21.66 19.01
C ASN A 103 -11.56 21.85 19.65
N THR A 104 -12.64 21.50 18.93
CA THR A 104 -13.99 21.53 19.49
C THR A 104 -14.12 20.58 20.67
N VAL A 105 -13.62 19.35 20.54
CA VAL A 105 -13.62 18.36 21.63
C VAL A 105 -12.79 18.85 22.82
N LYS A 106 -11.59 19.40 22.59
CA LYS A 106 -10.73 19.98 23.65
C LYS A 106 -11.40 21.09 24.44
N ASN A 107 -12.23 21.90 23.78
CA ASN A 107 -12.94 23.01 24.43
C ASN A 107 -14.18 22.53 25.22
N LEU A 108 -14.70 21.34 24.93
CA LEU A 108 -15.92 20.80 25.54
C LEU A 108 -15.62 19.77 26.64
N LEU A 109 -14.49 19.06 26.57
CA LEU A 109 -14.09 18.07 27.57
C LEU A 109 -13.06 18.67 28.53
N PRO A 110 -13.30 18.64 29.86
CA PRO A 110 -12.27 18.92 30.85
C PRO A 110 -11.07 17.99 30.64
N THR A 111 -9.85 18.51 30.76
CA THR A 111 -8.61 17.77 30.48
C THR A 111 -8.47 16.48 31.30
N GLU A 112 -9.08 16.42 32.49
CA GLU A 112 -9.09 15.25 33.37
C GLU A 112 -9.91 14.07 32.83
N GLU A 113 -10.91 14.33 31.98
CA GLU A 113 -11.81 13.32 31.39
C GLU A 113 -11.31 12.79 30.03
N ALA A 114 -10.41 13.52 29.37
CA ALA A 114 -9.91 13.24 28.02
C ALA A 114 -9.13 11.91 27.89
N THR A 115 -8.70 11.33 29.01
CA THR A 115 -8.00 10.03 29.08
C THR A 115 -8.73 8.97 29.90
N GLN A 116 -9.69 9.36 30.75
CA GLN A 116 -10.34 8.41 31.68
C GLN A 116 -11.57 7.72 31.07
N PHE A 117 -12.25 8.32 30.09
CA PHE A 117 -13.49 7.79 29.52
C PHE A 117 -13.38 7.31 28.07
N LEU A 118 -12.22 7.49 27.43
CA LEU A 118 -12.02 7.19 26.01
C LEU A 118 -11.19 5.92 25.84
N ASN A 119 -11.66 5.02 24.98
CA ASN A 119 -10.95 3.80 24.60
C ASN A 119 -9.74 4.12 23.71
N PHE A 120 -8.80 3.17 23.61
CA PHE A 120 -7.64 3.25 22.71
C PHE A 120 -6.83 4.54 22.90
N GLY A 121 -6.38 4.83 24.13
CA GLY A 121 -5.49 5.95 24.46
C GLY A 121 -6.10 7.36 24.39
N GLY A 122 -7.35 7.50 23.91
CA GLY A 122 -8.15 8.71 24.03
C GLY A 122 -7.71 9.86 23.13
N LEU A 123 -7.92 11.10 23.58
CA LEU A 123 -7.65 12.30 22.77
C LEU A 123 -6.19 12.39 22.27
N PRO A 124 -5.16 12.05 23.07
CA PRO A 124 -3.77 12.07 22.62
C PRO A 124 -3.49 11.20 21.39
N GLU A 125 -4.13 10.03 21.27
CA GLU A 125 -3.94 9.15 20.09
C GLU A 125 -4.55 9.77 18.83
N VAL A 126 -5.66 10.48 18.97
CA VAL A 126 -6.26 11.23 17.85
C VAL A 126 -5.37 12.40 17.44
N GLU A 127 -4.74 13.08 18.41
CA GLU A 127 -3.75 14.13 18.13
C GLU A 127 -2.55 13.61 17.36
N GLN A 128 -2.02 12.46 17.81
CA GLN A 128 -0.90 11.81 17.15
C GLN A 128 -1.28 11.38 15.73
N ALA A 129 -2.46 10.79 15.53
CA ALA A 129 -2.92 10.39 14.21
C ALA A 129 -3.05 11.59 13.25
N VAL A 130 -3.50 12.75 13.72
CA VAL A 130 -3.52 13.97 12.90
C VAL A 130 -2.09 14.43 12.57
N ALA A 131 -1.19 14.43 13.55
CA ALA A 131 0.22 14.81 13.34
C ALA A 131 0.94 13.88 12.35
N ASP A 132 0.66 12.57 12.39
CA ASP A 132 1.24 11.59 11.48
C ASP A 132 0.82 11.85 10.02
N ILE A 133 -0.43 12.27 9.80
CA ILE A 133 -0.93 12.63 8.47
C ILE A 133 -0.26 13.92 7.96
N GLU A 134 0.03 14.87 8.85
CA GLU A 134 0.76 16.10 8.51
C GLU A 134 2.22 15.82 8.16
N GLU A 135 2.88 14.93 8.91
CA GLU A 135 4.23 14.47 8.59
C GLU A 135 4.24 13.78 7.22
N PHE A 136 3.26 12.91 6.95
CA PHE A 136 3.10 12.27 5.65
C PHE A 136 2.87 13.28 4.52
N LEU A 137 2.08 14.33 4.73
CA LEU A 137 1.89 15.41 3.75
C LEU A 137 3.20 16.16 3.46
N ALA A 138 4.00 16.43 4.48
CA ALA A 138 5.28 17.12 4.34
C ALA A 138 6.35 16.23 3.69
N LYS A 139 6.31 14.92 3.97
CA LYS A 139 7.25 13.93 3.46
C LYS A 139 6.52 12.62 3.16
N PRO A 140 5.91 12.50 1.97
CA PRO A 140 5.17 11.29 1.61
C PRO A 140 6.09 10.07 1.65
N ARG A 141 5.58 8.98 2.21
CA ARG A 141 6.27 7.68 2.29
C ARG A 141 5.27 6.57 2.03
N PHE A 142 5.60 5.64 1.15
CA PHE A 142 4.74 4.49 0.83
C PHE A 142 5.14 3.19 1.53
N ARG A 143 6.18 3.27 2.36
CA ARG A 143 6.60 2.24 3.30
C ARG A 143 6.79 2.90 4.66
N ASP A 144 6.46 2.18 5.71
CA ASP A 144 6.88 2.56 7.04
C ASP A 144 8.41 2.54 7.06
N ALA A 145 9.03 3.56 7.63
CA ALA A 145 10.46 3.53 7.88
C ALA A 145 10.69 2.36 8.84
N ASP A 146 11.30 1.29 8.33
CA ASP A 146 11.72 0.08 9.03
C ASP A 146 11.49 0.15 10.56
N THR A 147 10.43 -0.49 11.04
CA THR A 147 10.48 -1.13 12.37
C THR A 147 11.43 -2.33 12.24
N GLN A 148 12.73 -2.02 12.10
CA GLN A 148 13.79 -2.95 12.42
C GLN A 148 13.68 -3.21 13.93
N SER A 149 13.13 -4.38 14.26
CA SER A 149 13.25 -5.03 15.56
C SER A 149 13.79 -6.43 15.35
#